data_AF-A0A4Y9JUN0-F1
#
_entry.id   AF-A0A4Y9JUN0-F1
#
_cell.length_a   1.000
_cell.length_b   1.000
_cell.length_c   1.000
_cell.angle_alpha   90.00
_cell.angle_beta   90.00
_cell.angle_gamma   90.00
#
_symmetry.space_group_name_H-M   'P 1'
#
loop_
_entity.id
_entity.type
_entity.pdbx_description
1 polymer ?
#
loop_
_entity_poly.entity_id
_entity_poly.type
_entity_poly.pdbx_seq_one_letter_code
_entity_poly.pdbx_strand_id
1 'polypeptide(L)' 'MVSQTYVKANIEPRLKEQANLAVQKLGLSMSDVIRLVLMYIVEKGELPVPIKAYQQTIQKDIGK' A
#
# COMPACT_ATOMS: atom_id res chain seq x y z
N MET A 1 4.05 27.23 9.40
CA MET A 1 3.71 26.60 8.10
C MET A 1 3.93 25.12 8.25
N VAL A 2 2.91 24.29 8.03
CA VAL A 2 3.07 22.83 8.06
C VAL A 2 3.81 22.45 6.78
N SER A 3 5.03 21.91 6.87
CA SER A 3 5.74 21.43 5.68
C SER A 3 4.99 20.22 5.14
N GLN A 4 4.52 20.32 3.90
CA GLN A 4 3.93 19.17 3.23
C GLN A 4 5.06 18.24 2.79
N THR A 5 5.28 17.17 3.56
CA THR A 5 6.20 16.09 3.19
C THR A 5 5.46 15.05 2.33
N TYR A 6 6.14 14.48 1.34
CA TYR A 6 5.56 13.47 0.44
C TYR A 6 6.14 12.08 0.71
N VAL A 7 5.34 11.05 0.39
CA VAL A 7 5.78 9.65 0.38
C VAL A 7 6.19 9.27 -1.04
N LYS A 8 7.40 8.77 -1.21
CA LYS A 8 7.90 8.24 -2.50
C LYS A 8 8.31 6.78 -2.32
N ALA A 9 7.73 5.90 -3.12
CA ALA A 9 8.05 4.48 -3.13
C ALA A 9 8.12 3.97 -4.58
N ASN A 10 9.10 3.12 -4.86
CA ASN A 10 9.15 2.39 -6.12
C ASN A 10 8.13 1.25 -6.07
N ILE A 11 7.39 1.08 -7.15
CA ILE A 11 6.36 0.06 -7.29
C ILE A 11 6.33 -0.41 -8.74
N GLU A 12 6.08 -1.69 -8.95
CA GLU A 12 5.92 -2.24 -10.29
C GLU A 12 4.73 -1.55 -11.00
N PRO A 13 4.89 -1.08 -12.26
CA PRO A 13 3.87 -0.28 -12.94
C PRO A 13 2.49 -0.94 -13.05
N ARG A 14 2.43 -2.23 -13.39
CA ARG A 14 1.18 -2.97 -13.56
C ARG A 14 0.45 -3.12 -12.22
N LEU A 15 1.16 -3.42 -11.14
CA LEU A 15 0.63 -3.48 -9.79
C LEU A 15 0.07 -2.12 -9.37
N LYS A 16 0.79 -1.03 -9.66
CA LYS A 16 0.32 0.33 -9.37
C LYS A 16 -1.00 0.63 -10.08
N GLU A 17 -1.11 0.28 -11.36
CA GLU A 17 -2.32 0.49 -12.14
C GLU A 17 -3.50 -0.32 -11.59
N GLN A 18 -3.30 -1.62 -11.33
CA GLN A 18 -4.32 -2.50 -10.77
C GLN A 18 -4.78 -2.04 -9.39
N ALA A 19 -3.85 -1.66 -8.52
CA ALA A 19 -4.17 -1.12 -7.20
C ALA A 19 -4.95 0.19 -7.32
N ASN A 20 -4.56 1.08 -8.24
CA ASN A 20 -5.28 2.34 -8.44
C ASN A 20 -6.71 2.12 -8.94
N LEU A 21 -6.96 1.15 -9.82
CA LEU A 21 -8.31 0.79 -10.24
C LEU A 21 -9.13 0.19 -9.10
N ALA A 22 -8.53 -0.69 -8.29
CA ALA A 22 -9.21 -1.30 -7.15
C ALA A 22 -9.60 -0.26 -6.09
N VAL A 23 -8.69 0.66 -5.77
CA VAL A 23 -8.91 1.71 -4.77
C VAL A 23 -9.94 2.74 -5.24
N GLN A 24 -9.91 3.13 -6.52
CA GLN A 24 -10.93 4.03 -7.10
C GLN A 24 -12.34 3.45 -7.08
N LYS A 25 -12.50 2.12 -7.24
CA LYS A 25 -13.82 1.46 -7.10
C LYS A 25 -14.41 1.59 -5.70
N LEU A 26 -13.56 1.85 -4.69
CA LEU A 26 -13.98 2.12 -3.31
C LEU A 26 -14.20 3.62 -3.04
N GLY A 27 -14.05 4.49 -4.05
CA GLY A 27 -14.17 5.94 -3.89
C GLY A 27 -12.98 6.59 -3.17
N LEU A 28 -11.83 5.91 -3.12
CA LEU A 28 -10.62 6.40 -2.46
C LEU A 28 -9.53 6.74 -3.48
N SER A 29 -8.58 7.58 -3.08
CA SER A 29 -7.33 7.74 -3.80
C SER A 29 -6.23 6.84 -3.23
N MET A 30 -5.19 6.56 -4.02
CA MET A 30 -3.99 5.86 -3.54
C MET A 30 -3.38 6.54 -2.32
N SER A 31 -3.39 7.88 -2.28
CA SER A 31 -2.88 8.64 -1.15
C SER A 31 -3.71 8.46 0.12
N ASP A 32 -5.02 8.26 0.01
CA ASP A 32 -5.89 8.01 1.17
C ASP A 32 -5.56 6.66 1.79
N VAL A 33 -5.41 5.63 0.96
CA VAL A 33 -5.02 4.30 1.42
C VAL A 33 -3.65 4.32 2.09
N ILE A 34 -2.66 4.98 1.49
CA ILE A 34 -1.32 5.13 2.10
C ILE A 34 -1.43 5.80 3.48
N ARG A 35 -2.18 6.90 3.60
CA ARG A 35 -2.37 7.60 4.88
C ARG A 35 -3.07 6.73 5.91
N LEU A 36 -4.14 6.03 5.53
CA LEU A 36 -4.89 5.14 6.42
C LEU A 36 -4.02 4.01 6.98
N VAL A 37 -3.19 3.39 6.13
CA VAL A 37 -2.26 2.33 6.56
C VAL A 37 -1.21 2.89 7.52
N LEU A 38 -0.62 4.05 7.22
CA LEU A 38 0.35 4.68 8.11
C LEU A 38 -0.28 5.06 9.46
N MET A 39 -1.50 5.61 9.46
CA MET A 39 -2.24 5.91 10.69
C MET A 39 -2.54 4.64 11.50
N TYR A 40 -2.96 3.55 10.85
CA TYR A 40 -3.18 2.26 11.51
C TYR A 40 -1.92 1.76 12.21
N ILE A 41 -0.77 1.81 11.53
CA ILE A 41 0.51 1.36 12.09
C ILE A 41 0.90 2.22 13.30
N VAL A 42 0.72 3.54 13.23
CA VAL A 42 1.00 4.45 14.34
C VAL A 42 0.10 4.15 15.54
N GLU A 43 -1.18 3.85 15.30
CA GLU A 43 -2.15 3.61 16.37
C GLU A 43 -2.02 2.22 17.01
N LYS A 44 -1.79 1.19 16.20
CA LYS A 44 -1.83 -0.22 16.65
C LYS A 44 -0.45 -0.85 16.84
N GLY A 45 0.61 -0.26 16.29
CA GLY A 45 1.96 -0.80 16.36
C GLY A 45 2.18 -2.06 15.51
N GLU A 46 1.28 -2.35 14.57
CA GLU A 46 1.33 -3.53 13.70
C GLU A 46 0.83 -3.21 12.28
N LEU A 47 1.09 -4.11 11.32
CA LEU A 47 0.56 -3.98 9.96
C LEU A 47 -0.92 -4.40 9.92
N PRO A 48 -1.73 -3.80 9.02
CA PRO A 48 -3.13 -4.24 8.81
C PRO A 48 -3.25 -5.68 8.30
N VAL A 49 -2.16 -6.23 7.73
CA VAL A 49 -2.10 -7.60 7.21
C VAL A 49 -0.80 -8.27 7.70
N PRO A 50 -0.84 -9.54 8.14
CA PRO A 50 0.35 -10.24 8.60
C PRO A 50 1.46 -10.34 7.53
N ILE A 51 2.71 -10.09 7.91
CA ILE A 51 3.88 -10.15 6.99
C ILE A 51 4.02 -11.52 6.33
N LYS A 52 3.67 -12.62 7.01
CA LYS A 52 3.70 -13.98 6.46
C LYS A 52 2.83 -14.10 5.21
N ALA A 53 1.69 -13.40 5.15
CA ALA A 53 0.83 -13.38 3.98
C ALA A 53 1.52 -12.69 2.79
N TYR A 54 2.33 -11.64 3.04
CA TYR A 54 3.07 -10.94 1.99
C TYR A 54 4.19 -11.81 1.39
N GLN A 55 4.91 -12.57 2.22
CA GLN A 55 5.97 -13.47 1.74
C GLN A 55 5.45 -14.59 0.84
N GLN A 56 4.22 -15.10 1.07
CA GLN A 56 3.62 -16.13 0.24
C GLN A 56 3.17 -15.60 -1.13
N THR A 57 2.72 -14.35 -1.20
CA THR A 57 2.31 -13.70 -2.45
C THR A 57 3.50 -13.42 -3.34
N ILE A 58 4.61 -12.92 -2.78
CA ILE A 58 5.83 -12.64 -3.53
C ILE A 58 6.51 -13.93 -4.03
N GLN A 59 6.48 -15.03 -3.26
CA GLN A 59 7.06 -16.31 -3.71
C GLN A 59 6.37 -16.92 -4.95
N LYS A 60 5.12 -16.56 -5.25
CA LYS A 60 4.42 -17.05 -6.45
C LYS A 60 4.78 -16.31 -7.73
N ASP A 61 5.39 -15.12 -7.65
CA ASP A 61 5.63 -14.25 -8.81
C ASP A 61 7.12 -14.14 -9.22
N ILE A 62 8.05 -14.79 -8.50
CA ILE A 62 9.48 -14.83 -8.87
C ILE A 62 9.81 -16.14 -9.64
N GLY A 63 8.81 -16.75 -10.27
CA GLY A 63 8.93 -18.07 -10.91
C GLY A 63 8.19 -18.18 -12.23
N LYS A 64 8.58 -17.36 -13.22
CA LYS A 64 8.45 -17.65 -14.66
C LYS A 64 9.56 -16.99 -15.44
#